data_AF-A0A1F9V0U2-F1
#
_entry.id   AF-A0A1F9V0U2-F1
#
_cell.length_a   1.000
_cell.length_b   1.000
_cell.length_c   1.000
_cell.angle_alpha   90.00
_cell.angle_beta   90.00
_cell.angle_gamma   90.00
#
_symmetry.space_group_name_H-M   'P 1'
#
loop_
_entity.id
_entity.type
_entity.pdbx_description
1 polymer ?
#
loop_
_entity_poly.entity_id
_entity_poly.type
_entity_poly.pdbx_seq_one_letter_code
_entity_poly.pdbx_strand_id
1 'polypeptide(L)'
;MPVNIPLSLLAATLAAAQTADKGYVVRVDSDTVWLDLTAADGSAAGRAFDVYAEGAELKHPVTGAALGRIQQVVASGSIRDIAEKFSTGWITVRTGTPVKAGQRARFLAPAPAPAEAAKASRSGEPQTRAPKTQGASLPYAATGMAVGDFDGAGKPQMALSSENAVHLYAYPAADGKTLAQTILPGTGLRILGLEAANLDGDKRDELFVSVYDESFRRFETRVLKVEAGKWLKVAELPFLVRGYQDAKGARVTATQQVQDDKTFPLGTIYPLAYKDGKYAQGAPAFRHRRVDWIYGFTTAQIGDGEPAVLFLTSVHNLRVQFGKEYWRSPDDDYGQTPIRVRWNDKLLEFNPPMALTYGEKGLDALYAVRNMAALGGLASPFGLFNKGELQSKRWNGLAFETAWKADLSGCAQGLSIVETQGRKEIAVAVIGAAGRSSVWTFEP
;
A
#
# COMPACT_ATOMS: atom_id res chain seq x y z
N MET A 1 46.61 22.47 20.51
CA MET A 1 45.17 22.76 20.66
C MET A 1 44.44 21.42 20.60
N PRO A 2 43.54 21.13 21.56
CA PRO A 2 42.95 19.81 21.72
C PRO A 2 41.90 19.53 20.64
N VAL A 3 41.89 18.29 20.15
CA VAL A 3 40.91 17.74 19.21
C VAL A 3 39.63 17.49 19.99
N ASN A 4 38.57 18.26 19.69
CA ASN A 4 37.26 18.10 20.28
C ASN A 4 36.46 17.11 19.43
N ILE A 5 36.42 15.85 19.86
CA ILE A 5 35.58 14.81 19.25
C ILE A 5 34.13 15.08 19.70
N PRO A 6 33.15 15.21 18.79
CA PRO A 6 31.76 15.42 19.19
C PRO A 6 31.22 14.19 19.91
N LEU A 7 30.66 14.43 21.09
CA LEU A 7 30.05 13.48 22.03
C LEU A 7 28.72 12.89 21.52
N SER A 8 28.58 12.64 20.22
CA SER A 8 27.38 12.08 19.59
C SER A 8 27.51 10.60 19.24
N LEU A 9 28.68 9.99 19.51
CA LEU A 9 28.93 8.56 19.38
C LEU A 9 28.79 7.82 20.73
N LEU A 10 27.77 8.17 21.53
CA LEU A 10 27.48 7.45 22.78
C LEU A 10 25.96 7.46 23.09
N ALA A 11 25.11 7.24 22.09
CA ALA A 11 23.67 7.05 22.30
C ALA A 11 23.07 5.93 21.45
N ALA A 12 23.91 5.03 20.92
CA ALA A 12 23.49 3.84 20.17
C ALA A 12 23.71 2.51 20.94
N THR A 13 24.05 2.57 22.23
CA THR A 13 24.27 1.40 23.07
C THR A 13 23.47 1.49 24.37
N LEU A 14 22.14 1.40 24.30
CA LEU A 14 21.29 1.14 25.48
C LEU A 14 19.91 0.55 25.15
N ALA A 15 19.74 -0.05 23.97
CA ALA A 15 18.57 -0.88 23.65
C ALA A 15 18.80 -2.38 23.95
N ALA A 16 19.96 -2.76 24.48
CA ALA A 16 20.37 -4.14 24.73
C ALA A 16 20.71 -4.39 26.21
N ALA A 17 19.86 -3.95 27.13
CA ALA A 17 20.06 -4.14 28.57
C ALA A 17 18.82 -4.68 29.32
N GLN A 18 18.03 -5.54 28.68
CA GLN A 18 17.18 -6.47 29.44
C GLN A 18 17.83 -7.85 29.35
N THR A 19 18.41 -8.30 30.46
CA THR A 19 18.93 -9.65 30.59
C THR A 19 17.78 -10.65 30.54
N ALA A 20 18.02 -11.87 30.06
CA ALA A 20 16.98 -12.91 29.92
C ALA A 20 16.25 -13.25 31.24
N ASP A 21 16.82 -12.87 32.38
CA ASP A 21 16.34 -13.17 33.73
C ASP A 21 15.51 -12.04 34.37
N LYS A 22 15.28 -10.93 33.67
CA LYS A 22 14.45 -9.80 34.12
C LYS A 22 13.28 -9.53 33.18
N GLY A 23 12.34 -8.69 33.59
CA GLY A 23 11.15 -8.32 32.82
C GLY A 23 9.94 -9.18 33.18
N TYR A 24 9.58 -9.22 34.46
CA TYR A 24 8.41 -9.88 35.01
C TYR A 24 7.52 -8.90 35.77
N VAL A 25 6.21 -9.16 35.68
CA VAL A 25 5.21 -8.53 36.53
C VAL A 25 5.29 -9.16 37.91
N VAL A 26 5.74 -8.41 38.91
CA VAL A 26 5.90 -8.87 40.30
C VAL A 26 4.57 -8.78 41.06
N ARG A 27 3.76 -7.78 40.75
CA ARG A 27 2.45 -7.54 41.38
C ARG A 27 1.53 -6.81 40.41
N VAL A 28 0.22 -7.03 40.56
CA VAL A 28 -0.83 -6.29 39.83
C VAL A 28 -1.89 -5.87 40.83
N ASP A 29 -2.35 -4.63 40.70
CA ASP A 29 -3.41 -4.06 41.53
C ASP A 29 -4.30 -3.18 40.65
N SER A 30 -5.45 -3.72 40.25
CA SER A 30 -6.34 -3.10 39.26
C SER A 30 -5.57 -2.69 37.99
N ASP A 31 -5.35 -1.39 37.77
CA ASP A 31 -4.62 -0.84 36.62
C ASP A 31 -3.14 -0.55 36.89
N THR A 32 -2.66 -0.75 38.12
CA THR A 32 -1.24 -0.57 38.47
C THR A 32 -0.51 -1.90 38.41
N VAL A 33 0.69 -1.91 37.81
CA VAL A 33 1.59 -3.07 37.75
C VAL A 33 2.95 -2.72 38.34
N TRP A 34 3.57 -3.70 38.97
CA TRP A 34 4.94 -3.63 39.47
C TRP A 34 5.81 -4.53 38.60
N LEU A 35 6.88 -3.98 38.03
CA LEU A 35 7.79 -4.69 37.14
C LEU A 35 9.18 -4.77 37.79
N ASP A 36 9.86 -5.90 37.68
CA ASP A 36 11.26 -6.10 38.14
C ASP A 36 12.30 -5.42 37.21
N LEU A 37 11.90 -4.30 36.61
CA LEU A 37 12.70 -3.48 35.71
C LEU A 37 13.02 -2.16 36.40
N THR A 38 14.30 -1.84 36.49
CA THR A 38 14.82 -0.66 37.19
C THR A 38 15.39 0.37 36.22
N ALA A 39 15.85 1.52 36.73
CA ALA A 39 16.53 2.52 35.91
C ALA A 39 17.73 1.93 35.15
N ALA A 40 18.46 0.98 35.74
CA ALA A 40 19.57 0.27 35.08
C ALA A 40 19.12 -0.60 33.90
N ASP A 41 17.86 -1.05 33.88
CA ASP A 41 17.25 -1.88 32.85
C ASP A 41 16.48 -1.05 31.79
N GLY A 42 16.57 0.28 31.86
CA GLY A 42 15.94 1.22 30.93
C GLY A 42 14.58 1.79 31.38
N SER A 43 14.16 1.60 32.63
CA SER A 43 12.96 2.24 33.17
C SER A 43 13.13 3.77 33.23
N ALA A 44 12.17 4.50 32.67
CA ALA A 44 12.07 5.96 32.76
C ALA A 44 10.59 6.35 32.98
N ALA A 45 10.31 7.42 33.71
CA ALA A 45 8.93 7.90 33.86
C ALA A 45 8.32 8.20 32.47
N GLY A 46 7.12 7.72 32.22
CA GLY A 46 6.46 7.78 30.90
C GLY A 46 6.94 6.73 29.89
N ARG A 47 7.90 5.87 30.21
CA ARG A 47 8.36 4.81 29.30
C ARG A 47 7.26 3.79 29.05
N ALA A 48 6.92 3.55 27.79
CA ALA A 48 5.93 2.55 27.41
C ALA A 48 6.46 1.11 27.54
N PHE A 49 5.60 0.20 27.97
CA PHE A 49 5.89 -1.23 28.09
C PHE A 49 4.71 -2.08 27.61
N ASP A 50 5.02 -3.31 27.19
CA ASP A 50 4.05 -4.38 26.93
C ASP A 50 4.20 -5.49 27.97
N VAL A 51 3.07 -6.01 28.45
CA VAL A 51 2.99 -7.29 29.17
C VAL A 51 2.51 -8.37 28.21
N TYR A 52 3.23 -9.48 28.16
CA TYR A 52 2.94 -10.60 27.27
C TYR A 52 2.97 -11.94 28.00
N ALA A 53 2.19 -12.88 27.49
CA ALA A 53 2.21 -14.27 27.89
C ALA A 53 3.03 -15.08 26.88
N GLU A 54 3.92 -15.94 27.39
CA GLU A 54 4.59 -16.95 26.56
C GLU A 54 3.67 -18.17 26.40
N GLY A 55 3.31 -18.47 25.16
CA GLY A 55 2.53 -19.62 24.74
C GLY A 55 3.40 -20.80 24.32
N ALA A 56 2.82 -21.70 23.51
CA ALA A 56 3.46 -22.93 23.09
C ALA A 56 4.80 -22.67 22.36
N GLU A 57 5.72 -23.61 22.54
CA GLU A 57 6.98 -23.65 21.80
C GLU A 57 6.70 -23.92 20.33
N LEU A 58 7.09 -22.99 19.47
CA LEU A 58 6.97 -23.10 18.03
C LEU A 58 8.12 -23.98 17.53
N LYS A 59 7.81 -25.16 17.03
CA LYS A 59 8.79 -26.06 16.41
C LYS A 59 8.70 -25.99 14.90
N HIS A 60 9.84 -25.97 14.25
CA HIS A 60 9.91 -26.05 12.81
C HIS A 60 9.38 -27.42 12.34
N PRO A 61 8.31 -27.49 11.54
CA PRO A 61 7.61 -28.75 11.25
C PRO A 61 8.44 -29.75 10.42
N VAL A 62 9.48 -29.27 9.72
CA VAL A 62 10.33 -30.11 8.86
C VAL A 62 11.69 -30.43 9.50
N THR A 63 12.16 -29.61 10.44
CA THR A 63 13.52 -29.75 11.01
C THR A 63 13.51 -30.03 12.50
N GLY A 64 12.35 -29.93 13.17
CA GLY A 64 12.21 -30.12 14.61
C GLY A 64 12.86 -29.02 15.46
N ALA A 65 13.55 -28.04 14.86
CA ALA A 65 14.25 -26.98 15.59
C ALA A 65 13.26 -26.09 16.35
N ALA A 66 13.57 -25.80 17.61
CA ALA A 66 12.80 -24.86 18.42
C ALA A 66 13.02 -23.42 17.93
N LEU A 67 11.96 -22.76 17.46
CA LEU A 67 11.97 -21.39 16.92
C LEU A 67 11.59 -20.35 17.97
N GLY A 68 11.52 -20.75 19.24
CA GLY A 68 11.07 -19.92 20.36
C GLY A 68 9.60 -20.12 20.71
N ARG A 69 9.08 -19.34 21.66
CA ARG A 69 7.70 -19.43 22.12
C ARG A 69 6.84 -18.35 21.50
N ILE A 70 5.59 -18.68 21.20
CA ILE A 70 4.61 -17.70 20.73
C ILE A 70 4.38 -16.66 21.84
N GLN A 71 4.57 -15.38 21.56
CA GLN A 71 4.32 -14.30 22.53
C GLN A 71 3.00 -13.62 22.19
N GLN A 72 2.08 -13.56 23.15
CA GLN A 72 0.80 -12.87 23.00
C GLN A 72 0.76 -11.67 23.95
N VAL A 73 0.54 -10.46 23.41
CA VAL A 73 0.41 -9.24 24.22
C VAL A 73 -0.94 -9.24 24.94
N VAL A 74 -0.87 -9.06 26.26
CA VAL A 74 -2.02 -9.10 27.19
C VAL A 74 -2.43 -7.69 27.59
N ALA A 75 -1.46 -6.79 27.77
CA ALA A 75 -1.72 -5.39 28.10
C ALA A 75 -0.53 -4.50 27.71
N SER A 76 -0.79 -3.22 27.54
CA SER A 76 0.23 -2.19 27.33
C SER A 76 0.04 -1.07 28.35
N GLY A 77 1.14 -0.44 28.75
CA GLY A 77 1.13 0.56 29.81
C GLY A 77 2.31 1.53 29.74
N SER A 78 2.40 2.42 30.72
CA SER A 78 3.55 3.34 30.86
C SER A 78 4.05 3.38 32.30
N ILE A 79 5.37 3.46 32.48
CA ILE A 79 6.00 3.58 33.79
C ILE A 79 5.62 4.90 34.44
N ARG A 80 5.27 4.86 35.72
CA ARG A 80 4.90 6.02 36.54
C ARG A 80 6.04 6.38 37.48
N ASP A 81 6.44 5.46 38.36
CA ASP A 81 7.50 5.68 39.33
C ASP A 81 8.56 4.58 39.24
N ILE A 82 9.79 4.92 39.61
CA ILE A 82 10.93 4.02 39.57
C ILE A 82 11.52 3.96 40.97
N ALA A 83 11.57 2.76 41.54
CA ALA A 83 12.25 2.48 42.78
C ALA A 83 13.60 1.77 42.50
N GLU A 84 14.40 1.61 43.55
CA GLU A 84 15.73 0.99 43.46
C GLU A 84 15.69 -0.46 42.92
N LYS A 85 14.61 -1.20 43.20
CA LYS A 85 14.50 -2.64 42.89
C LYS A 85 13.36 -3.03 41.94
N PHE A 86 12.48 -2.09 41.61
CA PHE A 86 11.34 -2.31 40.71
C PHE A 86 10.84 -0.98 40.15
N SER A 87 10.00 -1.03 39.15
CA SER A 87 9.23 0.13 38.67
C SER A 87 7.74 -0.12 38.79
N THR A 88 6.97 0.94 38.96
CA THR A 88 5.51 0.90 38.92
C THR A 88 5.04 1.49 37.59
N GLY A 89 4.05 0.88 36.97
CA GLY A 89 3.45 1.33 35.73
C GLY A 89 1.93 1.27 35.79
N TRP A 90 1.28 2.05 34.95
CA TRP A 90 -0.17 2.01 34.78
C TRP A 90 -0.53 1.40 33.43
N ILE A 91 -1.52 0.52 33.41
CA ILE A 91 -2.04 -0.12 32.20
C ILE A 91 -2.97 0.86 31.48
N THR A 92 -2.72 1.08 30.19
CA THR A 92 -3.52 1.95 29.32
C THR A 92 -4.46 1.16 28.42
N VAL A 93 -4.02 -0.03 27.98
CA VAL A 93 -4.74 -0.85 26.99
C VAL A 93 -4.75 -2.30 27.46
N ARG A 94 -5.91 -2.97 27.35
CA ARG A 94 -6.11 -4.39 27.69
C ARG A 94 -6.68 -5.14 26.49
N THR A 95 -6.18 -6.34 26.22
CA THR A 95 -6.65 -7.18 25.09
C THR A 95 -7.73 -8.20 25.49
N GLY A 96 -8.31 -8.06 26.70
CA GLY A 96 -9.40 -8.90 27.22
C GLY A 96 -8.94 -10.02 28.17
N THR A 97 -7.66 -10.39 28.16
CA THR A 97 -7.08 -11.35 29.12
C THR A 97 -6.57 -10.62 30.38
N PRO A 98 -6.84 -11.11 31.61
CA PRO A 98 -6.36 -10.47 32.83
C PRO A 98 -4.83 -10.51 32.95
N VAL A 99 -4.23 -9.39 33.35
CA VAL A 99 -2.81 -9.30 33.70
C VAL A 99 -2.57 -9.96 35.05
N LYS A 100 -1.56 -10.83 35.16
CA LYS A 100 -1.24 -11.58 36.38
C LYS A 100 0.24 -11.44 36.73
N ALA A 101 0.54 -11.54 38.03
CA ALA A 101 1.92 -11.68 38.49
C ALA A 101 2.59 -12.91 37.86
N GLY A 102 3.86 -12.80 37.50
CA GLY A 102 4.65 -13.82 36.79
C GLY A 102 4.63 -13.72 35.26
N GLN A 103 3.81 -12.84 34.67
CA GLN A 103 3.85 -12.59 33.21
C GLN A 103 5.09 -11.76 32.84
N ARG A 104 5.55 -11.90 31.59
CA ARG A 104 6.72 -11.16 31.10
C ARG A 104 6.33 -9.75 30.68
N ALA A 105 7.24 -8.80 30.86
CA ALA A 105 7.10 -7.42 30.45
C ALA A 105 8.38 -6.93 29.75
N ARG A 106 8.22 -6.13 28.70
CA ARG A 106 9.34 -5.51 27.97
C ARG A 106 9.07 -4.05 27.69
N PHE A 107 10.12 -3.24 27.64
CA PHE A 107 9.98 -1.85 27.20
C PHE A 107 9.79 -1.78 25.69
N LEU A 108 8.86 -0.94 25.25
CA LEU A 108 8.77 -0.54 23.86
C LEU A 108 9.90 0.43 23.56
N ALA A 109 10.41 0.45 22.33
CA ALA A 109 11.29 1.54 21.90
C ALA A 109 10.59 2.88 22.16
N PRO A 110 11.29 3.92 22.65
CA PRO A 110 10.65 5.19 22.93
C PRO A 110 10.04 5.69 21.61
N ALA A 111 8.75 6.02 21.63
CA ALA A 111 8.17 6.78 20.54
C ALA A 111 8.99 8.08 20.40
N PRO A 112 9.34 8.54 19.18
CA PRO A 112 9.97 9.83 19.01
C PRO A 112 9.14 10.88 19.76
N ALA A 113 9.81 11.72 20.55
CA ALA A 113 9.15 12.68 21.44
C ALA A 113 8.08 13.50 20.69
N PRO A 114 6.94 13.84 21.33
CA PRO A 114 5.95 14.72 20.72
C PRO A 114 6.61 16.03 20.32
N ALA A 115 6.58 16.36 19.03
CA ALA A 115 7.10 17.61 18.53
C ALA A 115 6.30 18.76 19.18
N GLU A 116 7.01 19.54 19.98
CA GLU A 116 6.58 20.83 20.50
C GLU A 116 6.05 21.68 19.34
N ALA A 117 4.88 22.28 19.53
CA ALA A 117 4.15 22.99 18.50
C ALA A 117 5.01 24.08 17.82
N ALA A 118 5.14 23.93 16.50
CA ALA A 118 5.44 24.95 15.51
C ALA A 118 6.52 26.01 15.86
N LYS A 119 7.77 25.74 15.46
CA LYS A 119 8.65 26.77 14.90
C LYS A 119 9.40 26.25 13.68
N ALA A 120 9.14 26.92 12.55
CA ALA A 120 9.86 26.96 11.28
C ALA A 120 10.27 25.60 10.68
N SER A 121 9.61 25.22 9.59
CA SER A 121 10.05 24.11 8.73
C SER A 121 11.52 24.29 8.36
N ARG A 122 12.36 23.32 8.70
CA ARG A 122 13.67 23.19 8.05
C ARG A 122 13.40 22.85 6.59
N SER A 123 13.91 23.66 5.68
CA SER A 123 13.89 23.38 4.25
C SER A 123 14.61 22.05 3.99
N GLY A 124 13.86 20.99 3.68
CA GLY A 124 14.41 19.69 3.25
C GLY A 124 13.72 18.44 3.78
N GLU A 125 12.92 18.50 4.85
CA GLU A 125 12.14 17.33 5.30
C GLU A 125 10.76 17.27 4.63
N PRO A 126 10.35 16.12 4.07
CA PRO A 126 9.04 15.97 3.44
C PRO A 126 7.92 16.28 4.43
N GLN A 127 6.97 17.12 4.03
CA GLN A 127 5.79 17.40 4.86
C GLN A 127 4.95 16.13 4.99
N THR A 128 4.62 15.72 6.22
CA THR A 128 3.60 14.70 6.45
C THR A 128 2.22 15.33 6.40
N ARG A 129 1.34 14.83 5.52
CA ARG A 129 -0.04 15.29 5.35
C ARG A 129 -1.02 14.27 5.92
N ALA A 130 -2.05 14.78 6.60
CA ALA A 130 -3.23 13.98 6.96
C ALA A 130 -4.15 13.84 5.74
N PRO A 131 -4.96 12.77 5.66
CA PRO A 131 -6.01 12.67 4.66
C PRO A 131 -7.03 13.80 4.82
N LYS A 132 -7.50 14.34 3.69
CA LYS A 132 -8.60 15.30 3.64
C LYS A 132 -9.91 14.66 4.09
N THR A 133 -10.17 13.43 3.63
CA THR A 133 -11.28 12.60 4.12
C THR A 133 -10.84 11.15 4.29
N GLN A 134 -11.44 10.47 5.24
CA GLN A 134 -11.39 9.02 5.39
C GLN A 134 -12.82 8.52 5.21
N GLY A 135 -13.07 7.74 4.16
CA GLY A 135 -14.38 7.19 3.85
C GLY A 135 -14.85 6.17 4.88
N ALA A 136 -16.09 5.70 4.73
CA ALA A 136 -16.68 4.69 5.60
C ALA A 136 -15.82 3.42 5.69
N SER A 137 -15.93 2.72 6.81
CA SER A 137 -15.27 1.44 6.99
C SER A 137 -16.03 0.34 6.25
N LEU A 138 -15.44 -0.18 5.18
CA LEU A 138 -15.99 -1.23 4.32
C LEU A 138 -15.63 -2.62 4.88
N PRO A 139 -16.58 -3.58 4.94
CA PRO A 139 -16.40 -4.85 5.63
C PRO A 139 -15.65 -5.92 4.80
N TYR A 140 -14.70 -5.51 3.97
CA TYR A 140 -13.90 -6.40 3.12
C TYR A 140 -12.55 -5.76 2.77
N ALA A 141 -11.59 -6.58 2.33
CA ALA A 141 -10.29 -6.14 1.85
C ALA A 141 -10.37 -5.78 0.37
N ALA A 142 -10.05 -4.54 0.03
CA ALA A 142 -10.12 -4.05 -1.34
C ALA A 142 -8.93 -4.60 -2.15
N THR A 143 -9.20 -5.36 -3.21
CA THR A 143 -8.17 -5.94 -4.09
C THR A 143 -7.86 -5.06 -5.30
N GLY A 144 -8.70 -4.06 -5.56
CA GLY A 144 -8.57 -3.14 -6.69
C GLY A 144 -9.53 -1.95 -6.54
N MET A 145 -9.22 -0.88 -7.28
CA MET A 145 -10.02 0.35 -7.31
C MET A 145 -9.99 0.96 -8.72
N ALA A 146 -11.14 1.45 -9.18
CA ALA A 146 -11.25 2.30 -10.35
C ALA A 146 -12.26 3.42 -10.07
N VAL A 147 -12.02 4.60 -10.64
CA VAL A 147 -12.93 5.75 -10.54
C VAL A 147 -13.30 6.17 -11.95
N GLY A 148 -14.59 6.37 -12.18
CA GLY A 148 -15.16 6.70 -13.50
C GLY A 148 -16.60 7.16 -13.39
N ASP A 149 -17.16 7.61 -14.50
CA ASP A 149 -18.58 7.97 -14.66
C ASP A 149 -19.35 6.77 -15.26
N PHE A 150 -19.60 5.74 -14.45
CA PHE A 150 -20.21 4.49 -14.95
C PHE A 150 -21.69 4.67 -15.31
N ASP A 151 -22.42 5.59 -14.67
CA ASP A 151 -23.84 5.87 -14.97
C ASP A 151 -24.08 7.01 -15.97
N GLY A 152 -23.02 7.70 -16.42
CA GLY A 152 -23.09 8.79 -17.39
C GLY A 152 -23.76 10.05 -16.83
N ALA A 153 -23.83 10.21 -15.50
CA ALA A 153 -24.42 11.38 -14.85
C ALA A 153 -23.43 12.55 -14.68
N GLY A 154 -22.17 12.39 -15.13
CA GLY A 154 -21.13 13.39 -15.02
C GLY A 154 -20.55 13.54 -13.61
N LYS A 155 -20.90 12.64 -12.69
CA LYS A 155 -20.36 12.61 -11.33
C LYS A 155 -19.49 11.36 -11.16
N PRO A 156 -18.27 11.50 -10.62
CA PRO A 156 -17.43 10.33 -10.44
C PRO A 156 -18.08 9.35 -9.45
N GLN A 157 -17.90 8.09 -9.77
CA GLN A 157 -18.27 6.95 -8.96
C GLN A 157 -17.03 6.07 -8.81
N MET A 158 -17.06 5.21 -7.79
CA MET A 158 -15.91 4.40 -7.44
C MET A 158 -16.29 2.93 -7.41
N ALA A 159 -15.59 2.15 -8.24
CA ALA A 159 -15.63 0.70 -8.19
C ALA A 159 -14.51 0.19 -7.27
N LEU A 160 -14.86 -0.68 -6.32
CA LEU A 160 -13.93 -1.41 -5.48
C LEU A 160 -14.19 -2.91 -5.63
N SER A 161 -13.13 -3.71 -5.72
CA SER A 161 -13.24 -5.16 -5.71
C SER A 161 -12.87 -5.73 -4.36
N SER A 162 -13.53 -6.81 -3.95
CA SER A 162 -13.08 -7.72 -2.89
C SER A 162 -12.42 -8.94 -3.52
N GLU A 163 -12.35 -10.08 -2.82
CA GLU A 163 -11.77 -11.31 -3.35
C GLU A 163 -12.46 -11.77 -4.65
N ASN A 164 -13.81 -11.75 -4.67
CA ASN A 164 -14.62 -12.25 -5.78
C ASN A 164 -15.79 -11.34 -6.18
N ALA A 165 -15.97 -10.19 -5.54
CA ALA A 165 -17.08 -9.28 -5.82
C ALA A 165 -16.60 -7.89 -6.25
N VAL A 166 -17.44 -7.19 -7.00
CA VAL A 166 -17.27 -5.80 -7.39
C VAL A 166 -18.42 -4.99 -6.79
N HIS A 167 -18.06 -3.87 -6.18
CA HIS A 167 -18.96 -2.95 -5.49
C HIS A 167 -18.82 -1.55 -6.09
N LEU A 168 -19.94 -0.89 -6.38
CA LEU A 168 -20.00 0.48 -6.87
C LEU A 168 -20.46 1.42 -5.76
N TYR A 169 -19.78 2.55 -5.60
CA TYR A 169 -20.11 3.59 -4.64
C TYR A 169 -20.17 4.96 -5.33
N ALA A 170 -20.89 5.90 -4.73
CA ALA A 170 -20.66 7.31 -5.02
C ALA A 170 -19.22 7.68 -4.62
N TYR A 171 -18.60 8.62 -5.32
CA TYR A 171 -17.30 9.17 -4.93
C TYR A 171 -17.47 10.53 -4.20
N PRO A 172 -16.82 10.73 -3.04
CA PRO A 172 -16.16 9.71 -2.21
C PRO A 172 -17.19 8.78 -1.55
N ALA A 173 -16.79 7.55 -1.18
CA ALA A 173 -17.66 6.58 -0.48
C ALA A 173 -17.85 6.94 1.00
N ALA A 174 -18.44 8.11 1.27
CA ALA A 174 -18.55 8.67 2.60
C ALA A 174 -19.49 7.88 3.53
N ASP A 175 -20.60 7.35 3.00
CA ASP A 175 -21.63 6.63 3.77
C ASP A 175 -21.51 5.10 3.67
N GLY A 176 -20.61 4.60 2.82
CA GLY A 176 -20.43 3.16 2.57
C GLY A 176 -21.64 2.50 1.89
N LYS A 177 -22.58 3.28 1.34
CA LYS A 177 -23.76 2.75 0.67
C LYS A 177 -23.43 2.31 -0.75
N THR A 178 -23.62 1.04 -1.02
CA THR A 178 -23.40 0.46 -2.34
C THR A 178 -24.51 0.90 -3.31
N LEU A 179 -24.12 1.40 -4.48
CA LEU A 179 -25.01 1.72 -5.60
C LEU A 179 -25.36 0.48 -6.44
N ALA A 180 -24.37 -0.39 -6.66
CA ALA A 180 -24.49 -1.65 -7.39
C ALA A 180 -23.46 -2.66 -6.88
N GLN A 181 -23.79 -3.95 -6.88
CA GLN A 181 -22.87 -5.02 -6.50
C GLN A 181 -23.07 -6.24 -7.38
N THR A 182 -21.99 -6.95 -7.66
CA THR A 182 -22.06 -8.27 -8.29
C THR A 182 -20.96 -9.18 -7.75
N ILE A 183 -21.25 -10.46 -7.64
CA ILE A 183 -20.26 -11.51 -7.39
C ILE A 183 -19.86 -12.07 -8.74
N LEU A 184 -18.56 -12.16 -9.01
CA LEU A 184 -18.07 -12.75 -10.24
C LEU A 184 -18.16 -14.27 -10.15
N PRO A 185 -18.88 -14.93 -11.08
CA PRO A 185 -18.97 -16.38 -11.08
C PRO A 185 -17.62 -17.02 -11.44
N GLY A 186 -17.24 -18.09 -10.76
CA GLY A 186 -16.02 -18.85 -11.03
C GLY A 186 -15.43 -19.44 -9.74
N THR A 187 -15.04 -20.71 -9.79
CA THR A 187 -14.36 -21.38 -8.67
C THR A 187 -12.87 -21.03 -8.70
N GLY A 188 -12.33 -20.51 -7.59
CA GLY A 188 -10.91 -20.10 -7.53
C GLY A 188 -10.60 -18.86 -8.36
N LEU A 189 -11.61 -18.05 -8.69
CA LEU A 189 -11.42 -16.79 -9.41
C LEU A 189 -10.91 -15.71 -8.46
N ARG A 190 -9.84 -15.04 -8.86
CA ARG A 190 -9.20 -13.96 -8.10
C ARG A 190 -9.21 -12.68 -8.90
N ILE A 191 -9.74 -11.60 -8.33
CA ILE A 191 -9.66 -10.27 -8.93
C ILE A 191 -8.26 -9.69 -8.70
N LEU A 192 -7.62 -9.21 -9.78
CA LEU A 192 -6.24 -8.76 -9.79
C LEU A 192 -6.09 -7.25 -9.94
N GLY A 193 -7.08 -6.60 -10.54
CA GLY A 193 -7.07 -5.16 -10.75
C GLY A 193 -8.33 -4.67 -11.44
N LEU A 194 -8.61 -3.39 -11.27
CA LEU A 194 -9.74 -2.69 -11.88
C LEU A 194 -9.21 -1.53 -12.73
N GLU A 195 -9.87 -1.26 -13.84
CA GLU A 195 -9.63 -0.12 -14.70
C GLU A 195 -10.97 0.42 -15.22
N ALA A 196 -11.12 1.75 -15.28
CA ALA A 196 -12.31 2.40 -15.82
C ALA A 196 -11.94 3.18 -17.06
N ALA A 197 -12.73 3.03 -18.13
CA ALA A 197 -12.62 3.83 -19.34
C ALA A 197 -13.89 3.69 -20.19
N ASN A 198 -14.35 4.79 -20.77
CA ASN A 198 -15.33 4.83 -21.85
C ASN A 198 -14.61 4.63 -23.19
N LEU A 199 -14.54 3.37 -23.66
CA LEU A 199 -13.91 3.05 -24.93
C LEU A 199 -14.90 2.95 -26.09
N ASP A 200 -16.18 2.66 -25.82
CA ASP A 200 -17.20 2.56 -26.88
C ASP A 200 -17.86 3.90 -27.24
N GLY A 201 -17.60 4.95 -26.46
CA GLY A 201 -18.01 6.31 -26.75
C GLY A 201 -19.44 6.65 -26.32
N ASP A 202 -20.10 5.79 -25.55
CA ASP A 202 -21.49 6.01 -25.09
C ASP A 202 -21.61 7.01 -23.91
N LYS A 203 -20.48 7.56 -23.46
CA LYS A 203 -20.34 8.51 -22.32
C LYS A 203 -20.54 7.87 -20.95
N ARG A 204 -20.54 6.54 -20.86
CA ARG A 204 -20.50 5.79 -19.62
C ARG A 204 -19.19 5.03 -19.60
N ASP A 205 -18.47 5.09 -18.49
CA ASP A 205 -17.26 4.30 -18.37
C ASP A 205 -17.61 2.81 -18.26
N GLU A 206 -16.87 1.96 -18.99
CA GLU A 206 -16.82 0.53 -18.72
C GLU A 206 -15.89 0.25 -17.54
N LEU A 207 -16.21 -0.80 -16.79
CA LEU A 207 -15.30 -1.37 -15.81
C LEU A 207 -14.63 -2.62 -16.37
N PHE A 208 -13.31 -2.58 -16.48
CA PHE A 208 -12.46 -3.71 -16.86
C PHE A 208 -11.95 -4.39 -15.59
N VAL A 209 -12.36 -5.63 -15.38
CA VAL A 209 -12.01 -6.43 -14.21
C VAL A 209 -11.03 -7.52 -14.63
N SER A 210 -9.74 -7.28 -14.42
CA SER A 210 -8.68 -8.28 -14.67
C SER A 210 -8.75 -9.37 -13.60
N VAL A 211 -8.84 -10.62 -14.02
CA VAL A 211 -8.98 -11.78 -13.12
C VAL A 211 -8.00 -12.90 -13.48
N TYR A 212 -7.66 -13.71 -12.49
CA TYR A 212 -6.97 -14.98 -12.65
C TYR A 212 -7.93 -16.09 -12.24
N ASP A 213 -8.20 -17.00 -13.17
CA ASP A 213 -8.95 -18.22 -12.89
C ASP A 213 -7.96 -19.33 -12.53
N GLU A 214 -7.92 -19.72 -11.25
CA GLU A 214 -7.02 -20.76 -10.77
C GLU A 214 -7.39 -22.15 -11.31
N SER A 215 -8.68 -22.40 -11.55
CA SER A 215 -9.18 -23.70 -12.04
C SER A 215 -8.73 -23.95 -13.48
N PHE A 216 -8.79 -22.93 -14.33
CA PHE A 216 -8.36 -23.01 -15.73
C PHE A 216 -6.94 -22.53 -15.97
N ARG A 217 -6.26 -22.03 -14.92
CA ARG A 217 -4.94 -21.39 -15.01
C ARG A 217 -4.91 -20.39 -16.17
N ARG A 218 -5.77 -19.38 -16.15
CA ARG A 218 -5.80 -18.37 -17.23
C ARG A 218 -6.06 -16.97 -16.70
N PHE A 219 -5.52 -15.99 -17.41
CA PHE A 219 -5.81 -14.58 -17.18
C PHE A 219 -6.84 -14.10 -18.19
N GLU A 220 -7.86 -13.40 -17.70
CA GLU A 220 -8.90 -12.79 -18.53
C GLU A 220 -9.30 -11.44 -17.94
N THR A 221 -9.96 -10.61 -18.74
CA THR A 221 -10.63 -9.40 -18.25
C THR A 221 -12.11 -9.49 -18.54
N ARG A 222 -12.94 -9.29 -17.53
CA ARG A 222 -14.39 -9.17 -17.68
C ARG A 222 -14.76 -7.69 -17.80
N VAL A 223 -15.48 -7.34 -18.86
CA VAL A 223 -15.95 -5.96 -19.07
C VAL A 223 -17.37 -5.85 -18.54
N LEU A 224 -17.58 -4.94 -17.59
CA LEU A 224 -18.86 -4.71 -16.94
C LEU A 224 -19.39 -3.31 -17.25
N LYS A 225 -20.70 -3.19 -17.45
CA LYS A 225 -21.45 -1.92 -17.49
C LYS A 225 -22.45 -1.88 -16.35
N VAL A 226 -22.76 -0.69 -15.85
CA VAL A 226 -23.87 -0.51 -14.91
C VAL A 226 -25.13 -0.11 -15.67
N GLU A 227 -26.17 -0.92 -15.52
CA GLU A 227 -27.49 -0.65 -16.09
C GLU A 227 -28.55 -0.85 -15.01
N ALA A 228 -29.42 0.15 -14.83
CA ALA A 228 -30.48 0.12 -13.81
C ALA A 228 -29.99 -0.33 -12.41
N GLY A 229 -28.81 0.15 -11.99
CA GLY A 229 -28.21 -0.17 -10.69
C GLY A 229 -27.62 -1.57 -10.57
N LYS A 230 -27.37 -2.26 -11.68
CA LYS A 230 -26.79 -3.62 -11.71
C LYS A 230 -25.58 -3.68 -12.63
N TRP A 231 -24.56 -4.42 -12.21
CA TRP A 231 -23.45 -4.75 -13.08
C TRP A 231 -23.83 -5.85 -14.07
N LEU A 232 -23.69 -5.58 -15.36
CA LEU A 232 -23.89 -6.52 -16.45
C LEU A 232 -22.56 -6.79 -17.14
N LYS A 233 -22.22 -8.07 -17.35
CA LYS A 233 -21.06 -8.46 -18.14
C LYS A 233 -21.39 -8.30 -19.62
N VAL A 234 -20.65 -7.44 -20.31
CA VAL A 234 -20.86 -7.15 -21.74
C VAL A 234 -19.79 -7.77 -22.64
N ALA A 235 -18.60 -8.07 -22.10
CA ALA A 235 -17.55 -8.76 -22.84
C ALA A 235 -16.59 -9.52 -21.91
N GLU A 236 -15.77 -10.39 -22.50
CA GLU A 236 -14.67 -11.09 -21.87
C GLU A 236 -13.47 -11.06 -22.82
N LEU A 237 -12.30 -10.68 -22.30
CA LEU A 237 -11.09 -10.46 -23.08
C LEU A 237 -9.99 -11.43 -22.63
N PRO A 238 -9.20 -12.00 -23.56
CA PRO A 238 -8.10 -12.92 -23.22
C PRO A 238 -6.82 -12.18 -22.77
N PHE A 239 -6.96 -10.94 -22.28
CA PHE A 239 -5.87 -10.05 -21.93
C PHE A 239 -6.09 -9.50 -20.52
N LEU A 240 -4.99 -9.11 -19.86
CA LEU A 240 -5.04 -8.20 -18.73
C LEU A 240 -5.22 -6.76 -19.24
N VAL A 241 -5.91 -5.92 -18.48
CA VAL A 241 -6.12 -4.50 -18.78
C VAL A 241 -5.55 -3.61 -17.69
N ARG A 242 -4.86 -2.53 -18.08
CA ARG A 242 -4.33 -1.50 -17.18
C ARG A 242 -4.13 -0.17 -17.91
N GLY A 243 -4.45 0.92 -17.25
CA GLY A 243 -4.16 2.28 -17.72
C GLY A 243 -2.74 2.73 -17.39
N TYR A 244 -2.13 3.45 -18.32
CA TYR A 244 -0.95 4.28 -18.09
C TYR A 244 -1.21 5.69 -18.66
N GLN A 245 -0.30 6.63 -18.43
CA GLN A 245 -0.38 7.95 -19.07
C GLN A 245 0.59 8.04 -20.23
N ASP A 246 0.17 8.66 -21.33
CA ASP A 246 1.04 8.95 -22.47
C ASP A 246 1.89 10.22 -22.26
N ALA A 247 2.64 10.58 -23.30
CA ALA A 247 3.46 11.78 -23.39
C ALA A 247 2.71 13.10 -23.13
N LYS A 248 1.39 13.14 -23.27
CA LYS A 248 0.60 14.35 -23.07
C LYS A 248 -0.14 14.33 -21.74
N GLY A 249 0.12 13.32 -20.90
CA GLY A 249 -0.62 13.07 -19.68
C GLY A 249 -2.02 12.51 -19.92
N ALA A 250 -2.36 12.15 -21.17
CA ALA A 250 -3.63 11.52 -21.47
C ALA A 250 -3.59 10.06 -21.02
N ARG A 251 -4.70 9.58 -20.46
CA ARG A 251 -4.82 8.17 -20.04
C ARG A 251 -4.92 7.29 -21.28
N VAL A 252 -4.10 6.24 -21.32
CA VAL A 252 -4.17 5.18 -22.32
C VAL A 252 -4.52 3.88 -21.61
N THR A 253 -5.69 3.34 -21.89
CA THR A 253 -6.06 1.98 -21.49
C THR A 253 -5.33 1.00 -22.38
N ALA A 254 -4.56 0.08 -21.81
CA ALA A 254 -3.79 -0.90 -22.56
C ALA A 254 -4.04 -2.32 -22.10
N THR A 255 -3.62 -3.26 -22.94
CA THR A 255 -3.71 -4.68 -22.69
C THR A 255 -2.38 -5.39 -22.81
N GLN A 256 -2.28 -6.51 -22.10
CA GLN A 256 -1.17 -7.43 -22.24
C GLN A 256 -1.69 -8.86 -22.11
N GLN A 257 -1.28 -9.73 -23.03
CA GLN A 257 -1.55 -11.15 -22.93
C GLN A 257 -0.50 -11.82 -22.02
N VAL A 258 -0.95 -12.70 -21.14
CA VAL A 258 -0.08 -13.65 -20.44
C VAL A 258 -0.23 -15.01 -21.12
N GLN A 259 0.87 -15.53 -21.63
CA GLN A 259 0.94 -16.76 -22.41
C GLN A 259 1.36 -17.93 -21.53
N ASP A 260 0.90 -19.14 -21.87
CA ASP A 260 1.41 -20.38 -21.27
C ASP A 260 2.76 -20.76 -21.90
N ASP A 261 3.72 -19.85 -21.79
CA ASP A 261 5.10 -19.99 -22.22
C ASP A 261 6.02 -19.77 -21.01
N LYS A 262 6.94 -20.70 -20.75
CA LYS A 262 7.85 -20.63 -19.59
C LYS A 262 8.96 -19.59 -19.77
N THR A 263 9.36 -19.32 -21.01
CA THR A 263 10.49 -18.45 -21.34
C THR A 263 10.04 -17.02 -21.61
N PHE A 264 8.93 -16.85 -22.33
CA PHE A 264 8.38 -15.53 -22.70
C PHE A 264 6.89 -15.42 -22.36
N PRO A 265 6.52 -15.49 -21.06
CA PRO A 265 5.12 -15.49 -20.64
C PRO A 265 4.40 -14.16 -20.91
N LEU A 266 5.13 -13.06 -21.15
CA LEU A 266 4.54 -11.72 -21.27
C LEU A 266 4.52 -11.28 -22.73
N GLY A 267 3.32 -11.08 -23.28
CA GLY A 267 3.11 -10.55 -24.61
C GLY A 267 3.46 -9.07 -24.74
N THR A 268 3.41 -8.56 -25.96
CA THR A 268 3.57 -7.12 -26.22
C THR A 268 2.38 -6.33 -25.64
N ILE A 269 2.64 -5.09 -25.20
CA ILE A 269 1.61 -4.18 -24.68
C ILE A 269 1.00 -3.41 -25.83
N TYR A 270 -0.33 -3.42 -25.93
CA TYR A 270 -1.06 -2.71 -26.97
C TYR A 270 -2.13 -1.81 -26.33
N PRO A 271 -2.44 -0.64 -26.91
CA PRO A 271 -3.65 0.09 -26.54
C PRO A 271 -4.88 -0.81 -26.66
N LEU A 272 -5.84 -0.67 -25.76
CA LEU A 272 -7.16 -1.28 -25.92
C LEU A 272 -8.01 -0.36 -26.78
N ALA A 273 -8.56 -0.89 -27.86
CA ALA A 273 -9.48 -0.17 -28.73
C ALA A 273 -10.83 -0.87 -28.77
N TYR A 274 -11.89 -0.07 -28.93
CA TYR A 274 -13.22 -0.56 -29.27
C TYR A 274 -13.56 -0.10 -30.69
N LYS A 275 -13.80 -1.06 -31.60
CA LYS A 275 -14.14 -0.77 -32.99
C LYS A 275 -15.11 -1.82 -33.49
N ASP A 276 -16.10 -1.38 -34.27
CA ASP A 276 -17.09 -2.26 -34.91
C ASP A 276 -17.78 -3.20 -33.90
N GLY A 277 -18.09 -2.68 -32.71
CA GLY A 277 -18.78 -3.42 -31.64
C GLY A 277 -17.89 -4.38 -30.84
N LYS A 278 -16.55 -4.34 -31.02
CA LYS A 278 -15.63 -5.31 -30.42
C LYS A 278 -14.40 -4.65 -29.83
N TYR A 279 -13.95 -5.21 -28.71
CA TYR A 279 -12.66 -4.90 -28.10
C TYR A 279 -11.53 -5.64 -28.81
N ALA A 280 -10.45 -4.93 -29.12
CA ALA A 280 -9.27 -5.50 -29.73
C ALA A 280 -7.99 -4.75 -29.32
N GLN A 281 -6.84 -5.39 -29.53
CA GLN A 281 -5.54 -4.72 -29.42
C GLN A 281 -5.40 -3.71 -30.56
N GLY A 282 -5.22 -2.44 -30.20
CA GLY A 282 -4.99 -1.32 -31.08
C GLY A 282 -3.52 -1.14 -31.45
N ALA A 283 -3.20 -0.04 -32.13
CA ALA A 283 -1.86 0.32 -32.56
C ALA A 283 -1.55 1.81 -32.25
N PRO A 284 -0.27 2.20 -32.13
CA PRO A 284 0.91 1.33 -32.14
C PRO A 284 1.10 0.59 -30.81
N ALA A 285 1.85 -0.53 -30.85
CA ALA A 285 2.29 -1.23 -29.66
C ALA A 285 3.23 -0.37 -28.81
N PHE A 286 3.11 -0.45 -27.49
CA PHE A 286 4.13 0.09 -26.59
C PHE A 286 5.30 -0.90 -26.50
N ARG A 287 6.52 -0.42 -26.77
CA ARG A 287 7.74 -1.23 -26.68
C ARG A 287 8.85 -0.46 -25.97
N HIS A 288 9.35 -1.04 -24.90
CA HIS A 288 10.53 -0.52 -24.21
C HIS A 288 11.33 -1.69 -23.62
N ARG A 289 12.64 -1.72 -23.87
CA ARG A 289 13.52 -2.87 -23.50
C ARG A 289 13.48 -3.25 -22.01
N ARG A 290 13.13 -2.31 -21.13
CA ARG A 290 13.08 -2.51 -19.67
C ARG A 290 11.67 -2.60 -19.10
N VAL A 291 10.64 -2.56 -19.94
CA VAL A 291 9.24 -2.73 -19.52
C VAL A 291 8.72 -3.98 -20.20
N ASP A 292 8.52 -5.02 -19.40
CA ASP A 292 7.90 -6.27 -19.81
C ASP A 292 6.51 -6.46 -19.20
N TRP A 293 6.13 -5.68 -18.18
CA TRP A 293 4.93 -5.91 -17.38
C TRP A 293 4.01 -4.69 -17.31
N ILE A 294 2.73 -4.88 -17.65
CA ILE A 294 1.77 -3.78 -17.79
C ILE A 294 1.42 -3.05 -16.48
N TYR A 295 1.51 -3.72 -15.32
CA TYR A 295 1.20 -3.09 -14.03
C TYR A 295 2.39 -2.32 -13.43
N GLY A 296 3.60 -2.50 -13.98
CA GLY A 296 4.83 -2.00 -13.39
C GLY A 296 5.33 -0.67 -13.95
N PHE A 297 4.58 0.01 -14.82
CA PHE A 297 5.08 1.21 -15.51
C PHE A 297 4.03 2.28 -15.79
N THR A 298 4.52 3.49 -16.11
CA THR A 298 3.78 4.57 -16.77
C THR A 298 4.74 5.39 -17.64
N THR A 299 4.24 6.35 -18.40
CA THR A 299 5.09 7.34 -19.09
C THR A 299 4.76 8.75 -18.61
N ALA A 300 5.75 9.65 -18.70
CA ALA A 300 5.56 11.04 -18.34
C ALA A 300 6.38 11.96 -19.23
N GLN A 301 5.81 13.10 -19.62
CA GLN A 301 6.58 14.17 -20.23
C GLN A 301 7.25 15.00 -19.15
N ILE A 302 8.58 15.01 -19.17
CA ILE A 302 9.43 15.69 -18.19
C ILE A 302 10.42 16.55 -18.97
N GLY A 303 10.24 17.87 -18.94
CA GLY A 303 11.00 18.81 -19.77
C GLY A 303 10.68 18.66 -21.27
N ASP A 304 11.58 19.15 -22.12
CA ASP A 304 11.36 19.33 -23.57
C ASP A 304 11.83 18.14 -24.44
N GLY A 305 12.12 16.99 -23.85
CA GLY A 305 12.66 15.81 -24.54
C GLY A 305 11.64 14.74 -24.92
N GLU A 306 12.14 13.57 -25.32
CA GLU A 306 11.30 12.37 -25.45
C GLU A 306 10.65 12.01 -24.10
N PRO A 307 9.42 11.46 -24.11
CA PRO A 307 8.73 11.05 -22.89
C PRO A 307 9.57 10.07 -22.07
N ALA A 308 9.64 10.33 -20.77
CA ALA A 308 10.30 9.45 -19.84
C ALA A 308 9.45 8.20 -19.57
N VAL A 309 10.09 7.04 -19.43
CA VAL A 309 9.43 5.81 -19.02
C VAL A 309 9.73 5.57 -17.54
N LEU A 310 8.68 5.55 -16.72
CA LEU A 310 8.75 5.33 -15.29
C LEU A 310 8.34 3.89 -15.00
N PHE A 311 9.18 3.13 -14.32
CA PHE A 311 8.87 1.74 -14.02
C PHE A 311 9.50 1.25 -12.71
N LEU A 312 8.86 0.22 -12.15
CA LEU A 312 9.31 -0.47 -10.95
C LEU A 312 10.32 -1.55 -11.35
N THR A 313 11.45 -1.60 -10.66
CA THR A 313 12.44 -2.68 -10.86
C THR A 313 12.01 -3.94 -10.10
N SER A 314 12.68 -5.07 -10.37
CA SER A 314 12.47 -6.33 -9.65
C SER A 314 12.84 -6.29 -8.16
N VAL A 315 13.50 -5.22 -7.72
CA VAL A 315 13.83 -4.93 -6.31
C VAL A 315 13.03 -3.72 -5.82
N HIS A 316 11.87 -3.46 -6.43
CA HIS A 316 10.88 -2.45 -6.04
C HIS A 316 11.35 -1.00 -6.06
N ASN A 317 12.48 -0.64 -6.68
CA ASN A 317 12.82 0.78 -6.82
C ASN A 317 12.12 1.42 -8.02
N LEU A 318 11.81 2.70 -7.90
CA LEU A 318 11.34 3.51 -9.02
C LEU A 318 12.55 3.86 -9.91
N ARG A 319 12.45 3.55 -11.20
CA ARG A 319 13.38 4.02 -12.22
C ARG A 319 12.66 4.88 -13.24
N VAL A 320 13.31 5.98 -13.61
CA VAL A 320 12.83 6.92 -14.63
C VAL A 320 13.85 6.91 -15.75
N GLN A 321 13.44 6.52 -16.95
CA GLN A 321 14.31 6.41 -18.12
C GLN A 321 14.12 7.63 -19.03
N PHE A 322 15.22 8.34 -19.32
CA PHE A 322 15.28 9.47 -20.25
C PHE A 322 16.16 9.08 -21.46
N GLY A 323 15.57 8.48 -22.50
CA GLY A 323 16.36 7.95 -23.61
C GLY A 323 17.44 6.96 -23.14
N LYS A 324 18.72 7.35 -23.18
CA LYS A 324 19.85 6.53 -22.68
C LYS A 324 20.16 6.75 -21.20
N GLU A 325 19.76 7.87 -20.63
CA GLU A 325 20.01 8.24 -19.24
C GLU A 325 18.90 7.72 -18.34
N TYR A 326 19.16 7.65 -17.03
CA TYR A 326 18.13 7.27 -16.07
C TYR A 326 18.38 7.86 -14.70
N TRP A 327 17.30 8.05 -13.96
CA TRP A 327 17.31 8.26 -12.52
C TRP A 327 16.71 7.03 -11.82
N ARG A 328 17.18 6.73 -10.61
CA ARG A 328 16.66 5.65 -9.76
C ARG A 328 16.47 6.18 -8.35
N SER A 329 15.38 5.79 -7.69
CA SER A 329 15.19 6.10 -6.27
C SER A 329 16.33 5.51 -5.42
N PRO A 330 16.93 6.28 -4.51
CA PRO A 330 18.12 5.85 -3.78
C PRO A 330 17.87 4.67 -2.84
N ASP A 331 16.79 4.66 -2.04
CA ASP A 331 16.51 3.56 -1.07
C ASP A 331 15.01 3.32 -0.81
N ASP A 332 14.14 3.88 -1.65
CA ASP A 332 12.70 3.69 -1.51
C ASP A 332 12.20 2.54 -2.37
N ASP A 333 11.40 1.70 -1.74
CA ASP A 333 10.61 0.67 -2.41
C ASP A 333 9.22 1.22 -2.76
N TYR A 334 8.73 0.87 -3.94
CA TYR A 334 7.44 1.26 -4.49
C TYR A 334 6.71 0.08 -5.09
N GLY A 335 5.39 0.17 -5.08
CA GLY A 335 4.52 -0.75 -5.79
C GLY A 335 4.47 -2.16 -5.22
N GLN A 336 5.00 -2.41 -4.02
CA GLN A 336 4.79 -3.69 -3.36
C GLN A 336 3.29 -3.94 -3.17
N THR A 337 2.88 -5.19 -3.27
CA THR A 337 1.47 -5.55 -3.40
C THR A 337 1.22 -6.90 -2.75
N PRO A 338 0.14 -7.10 -1.96
CA PRO A 338 -0.35 -8.44 -1.64
C PRO A 338 -0.91 -9.22 -2.85
N ILE A 339 -1.27 -8.56 -3.95
CA ILE A 339 -1.87 -9.22 -5.12
C ILE A 339 -0.77 -9.76 -6.02
N ARG A 340 -0.47 -11.06 -5.90
CA ARG A 340 0.48 -11.77 -6.76
C ARG A 340 -0.07 -13.08 -7.27
N VAL A 341 0.35 -13.47 -8.47
CA VAL A 341 0.07 -14.78 -9.06
C VAL A 341 1.39 -15.42 -9.45
N ARG A 342 1.58 -16.68 -9.05
CA ARG A 342 2.71 -17.48 -9.54
C ARG A 342 2.30 -18.11 -10.86
N TRP A 343 2.97 -17.71 -11.93
CA TRP A 343 2.73 -18.20 -13.28
C TRP A 343 3.99 -18.92 -13.77
N ASN A 344 3.92 -20.25 -13.85
CA ASN A 344 5.10 -21.10 -14.02
C ASN A 344 6.14 -20.77 -12.94
N ASP A 345 7.35 -20.35 -13.32
CA ASP A 345 8.42 -19.99 -12.39
C ASP A 345 8.50 -18.48 -12.10
N LYS A 346 7.61 -17.66 -12.69
CA LYS A 346 7.59 -16.20 -12.52
C LYS A 346 6.53 -15.79 -11.49
N LEU A 347 6.90 -14.90 -10.57
CA LEU A 347 5.93 -14.22 -9.71
C LEU A 347 5.48 -12.94 -10.41
N LEU A 348 4.20 -12.89 -10.78
CA LEU A 348 3.57 -11.69 -11.35
C LEU A 348 2.97 -10.86 -10.22
N GLU A 349 3.42 -9.62 -10.09
CA GLU A 349 2.96 -8.68 -9.06
C GLU A 349 2.02 -7.64 -9.67
N PHE A 350 0.81 -7.54 -9.15
CA PHE A 350 -0.18 -6.57 -9.61
C PHE A 350 -0.01 -5.30 -8.78
N ASN A 351 0.94 -4.46 -9.21
CA ASN A 351 1.35 -3.26 -8.47
C ASN A 351 0.23 -2.20 -8.44
N PRO A 352 0.09 -1.42 -7.35
CA PRO A 352 -0.71 -0.20 -7.34
C PRO A 352 -0.26 0.76 -8.45
N PRO A 353 -1.17 1.58 -9.00
CA PRO A 353 -0.80 2.47 -10.11
C PRO A 353 0.15 3.57 -9.63
N MET A 354 0.99 4.03 -10.55
CA MET A 354 1.71 5.30 -10.43
C MET A 354 0.88 6.36 -11.13
N ALA A 355 0.46 7.40 -10.40
CA ALA A 355 -0.41 8.43 -10.94
C ALA A 355 0.36 9.74 -11.09
N LEU A 356 0.10 10.51 -12.15
CA LEU A 356 0.79 11.78 -12.39
C LEU A 356 -0.22 12.92 -12.57
N THR A 357 0.16 14.11 -12.14
CA THR A 357 -0.55 15.37 -12.43
C THR A 357 0.33 16.30 -13.25
N TYR A 358 -0.30 17.05 -14.15
CA TYR A 358 0.34 18.09 -14.93
C TYR A 358 -0.27 19.44 -14.58
N GLY A 359 0.59 20.46 -14.51
CA GLY A 359 0.23 21.87 -14.41
C GLY A 359 0.71 22.64 -15.65
N GLU A 360 0.68 23.97 -15.57
CA GLU A 360 1.06 24.84 -16.71
C GLU A 360 2.51 24.64 -17.19
N LYS A 361 3.40 24.23 -16.30
CA LYS A 361 4.84 24.05 -16.57
C LYS A 361 5.23 22.60 -16.87
N GLY A 362 4.26 21.73 -17.17
CA GLY A 362 4.47 20.31 -17.39
C GLY A 362 4.18 19.47 -16.14
N LEU A 363 4.93 18.38 -15.94
CA LEU A 363 4.73 17.46 -14.82
C LEU A 363 4.80 18.22 -13.48
N ASP A 364 3.72 18.16 -12.71
CA ASP A 364 3.63 18.76 -11.37
C ASP A 364 4.02 17.75 -10.30
N ALA A 365 3.45 16.54 -10.32
CA ALA A 365 3.75 15.51 -9.33
C ALA A 365 3.56 14.08 -9.83
N LEU A 366 4.34 13.17 -9.24
CA LEU A 366 4.17 11.73 -9.27
C LEU A 366 3.66 11.25 -7.91
N TYR A 367 2.58 10.50 -7.92
CA TYR A 367 2.01 9.83 -6.75
C TYR A 367 2.25 8.33 -6.83
N ALA A 368 2.80 7.77 -5.76
CA ALA A 368 3.04 6.34 -5.65
C ALA A 368 2.80 5.85 -4.23
N VAL A 369 2.36 4.61 -4.12
CA VAL A 369 2.20 3.92 -2.84
C VAL A 369 3.43 3.08 -2.56
N ARG A 370 3.90 3.15 -1.32
CA ARG A 370 4.86 2.23 -0.72
C ARG A 370 4.15 1.38 0.32
N ASN A 371 4.07 0.07 0.10
CA ASN A 371 3.50 -0.85 1.07
C ASN A 371 4.63 -1.47 1.92
N MET A 372 4.52 -1.36 3.23
CA MET A 372 5.54 -1.83 4.17
C MET A 372 5.16 -3.20 4.73
N ALA A 373 6.13 -4.12 4.69
CA ALA A 373 5.93 -5.50 5.08
C ALA A 373 5.63 -5.62 6.59
N ALA A 374 4.72 -6.53 6.93
CA ALA A 374 4.51 -6.93 8.31
C ALA A 374 5.81 -7.56 8.86
N LEU A 375 6.20 -7.29 10.10
CA LEU A 375 7.40 -7.91 10.72
C LEU A 375 8.72 -7.66 9.95
N GLY A 376 8.85 -6.52 9.26
CA GLY A 376 10.07 -6.15 8.52
C GLY A 376 10.23 -6.89 7.18
N GLY A 377 11.45 -6.81 6.60
CA GLY A 377 11.69 -7.28 5.23
C GLY A 377 11.43 -8.78 4.97
N LEU A 378 11.39 -9.61 6.01
CA LEU A 378 11.17 -11.06 5.89
C LEU A 378 9.77 -11.44 5.40
N ALA A 379 8.76 -10.59 5.59
CA ALA A 379 7.39 -10.91 5.15
C ALA A 379 7.06 -10.41 3.73
N SER A 380 7.91 -9.55 3.16
CA SER A 380 7.73 -9.01 1.81
C SER A 380 7.61 -10.10 0.72
N PRO A 381 8.42 -11.19 0.73
CA PRO A 381 8.29 -12.29 -0.22
C PRO A 381 6.94 -13.04 -0.18
N PHE A 382 6.17 -12.88 0.91
CA PHE A 382 4.90 -13.57 1.15
C PHE A 382 3.65 -12.73 0.92
N GLY A 383 3.75 -11.45 0.54
CA GLY A 383 2.56 -10.64 0.33
C GLY A 383 2.01 -10.00 1.58
N LEU A 384 2.73 -10.06 2.70
CA LEU A 384 2.18 -9.63 3.98
C LEU A 384 2.59 -8.18 4.25
N PHE A 385 1.68 -7.25 4.00
CA PHE A 385 1.85 -5.82 4.25
C PHE A 385 0.75 -5.33 5.20
N ASN A 386 1.13 -4.54 6.20
CA ASN A 386 0.20 -4.04 7.22
C ASN A 386 0.29 -2.53 7.45
N LYS A 387 1.15 -1.85 6.70
CA LYS A 387 1.28 -0.39 6.69
C LYS A 387 1.54 0.07 5.26
N GLY A 388 1.29 1.34 5.01
CA GLY A 388 1.54 1.95 3.72
C GLY A 388 1.90 3.41 3.86
N GLU A 389 2.41 3.98 2.78
CA GLU A 389 2.71 5.40 2.67
C GLU A 389 2.31 5.85 1.26
N LEU A 390 1.54 6.92 1.17
CA LEU A 390 1.35 7.65 -0.09
C LEU A 390 2.45 8.71 -0.17
N GLN A 391 3.19 8.74 -1.27
CA GLN A 391 4.18 9.79 -1.51
C GLN A 391 3.80 10.62 -2.73
N SER A 392 3.93 11.94 -2.61
CA SER A 392 3.97 12.87 -3.74
C SER A 392 5.42 13.26 -4.01
N LYS A 393 5.85 13.09 -5.24
CA LYS A 393 7.21 13.39 -5.69
C LYS A 393 7.21 14.44 -6.78
N ARG A 394 8.16 15.36 -6.70
CA ARG A 394 8.40 16.41 -7.70
C ARG A 394 9.74 16.21 -8.36
N TRP A 395 9.77 16.42 -9.68
CA TRP A 395 11.01 16.46 -10.42
C TRP A 395 11.65 17.85 -10.27
N ASN A 396 12.89 17.91 -9.77
CA ASN A 396 13.60 19.18 -9.58
C ASN A 396 14.65 19.48 -10.68
N GLY A 397 14.69 18.67 -11.74
CA GLY A 397 15.71 18.74 -12.80
C GLY A 397 16.83 17.70 -12.67
N LEU A 398 17.01 17.11 -11.48
CA LEU A 398 18.05 16.11 -11.21
C LEU A 398 17.49 14.82 -10.61
N ALA A 399 16.52 14.94 -9.71
CA ALA A 399 15.94 13.83 -8.97
C ALA A 399 14.45 14.06 -8.73
N PHE A 400 13.74 12.95 -8.49
CA PHE A 400 12.44 13.03 -7.84
C PHE A 400 12.62 13.14 -6.33
N GLU A 401 12.21 14.28 -5.78
CA GLU A 401 12.21 14.54 -4.34
C GLU A 401 10.80 14.39 -3.79
N THR A 402 10.69 13.86 -2.57
CA THR A 402 9.40 13.74 -1.89
C THR A 402 8.96 15.13 -1.43
N ALA A 403 7.93 15.68 -2.09
CA ALA A 403 7.35 16.97 -1.71
C ALA A 403 6.53 16.83 -0.42
N TRP A 404 5.75 15.77 -0.33
CA TRP A 404 5.01 15.41 0.87
C TRP A 404 4.71 13.91 0.88
N LYS A 405 4.37 13.40 2.05
CA LYS A 405 3.97 12.00 2.26
C LYS A 405 2.80 11.90 3.23
N ALA A 406 2.09 10.79 3.20
CA ALA A 406 1.02 10.50 4.14
C ALA A 406 1.11 9.05 4.60
N ASP A 407 1.14 8.86 5.93
CA ASP A 407 1.12 7.54 6.53
C ASP A 407 -0.26 6.91 6.39
N LEU A 408 -0.30 5.67 5.91
CA LEU A 408 -1.51 4.86 5.80
C LEU A 408 -1.49 3.81 6.89
N SER A 409 -2.57 3.69 7.67
CA SER A 409 -2.71 2.72 8.77
C SER A 409 -2.97 1.27 8.29
N GLY A 410 -2.62 1.00 7.04
CA GLY A 410 -2.83 -0.25 6.33
C GLY A 410 -2.08 -0.23 4.99
N CYS A 411 -2.03 -1.36 4.28
CA CYS A 411 -1.50 -1.36 2.91
C CYS A 411 -2.54 -0.78 1.93
N ALA A 412 -2.11 -0.34 0.76
CA ALA A 412 -3.00 0.19 -0.26
C ALA A 412 -2.86 -0.54 -1.60
N GLN A 413 -4.00 -0.76 -2.26
CA GLN A 413 -4.10 -1.46 -3.55
C GLN A 413 -4.67 -0.61 -4.68
N GLY A 414 -5.35 0.46 -4.33
CA GLY A 414 -5.94 1.40 -5.27
C GLY A 414 -5.34 2.79 -5.10
N LEU A 415 -5.00 3.43 -6.21
CA LEU A 415 -4.68 4.86 -6.28
C LEU A 415 -5.34 5.43 -7.54
N SER A 416 -6.01 6.58 -7.45
CA SER A 416 -6.52 7.30 -8.62
C SER A 416 -6.45 8.80 -8.40
N ILE A 417 -6.18 9.54 -9.48
CA ILE A 417 -6.51 10.97 -9.52
C ILE A 417 -7.98 11.06 -9.92
N VAL A 418 -8.75 11.85 -9.17
CA VAL A 418 -10.17 12.08 -9.41
C VAL A 418 -10.38 13.55 -9.64
N GLU A 419 -11.05 13.90 -10.73
CA GLU A 419 -11.38 15.28 -11.03
C GLU A 419 -12.88 15.50 -10.78
N THR A 420 -13.18 16.46 -9.90
CA THR A 420 -14.56 16.83 -9.55
C THR A 420 -14.68 18.35 -9.62
N GLN A 421 -15.54 18.87 -10.51
CA GLN A 421 -15.81 20.31 -10.64
C GLN A 421 -14.54 21.16 -10.79
N GLY A 422 -13.58 20.69 -11.59
CA GLY A 422 -12.30 21.37 -11.84
C GLY A 422 -11.29 21.30 -10.69
N ARG A 423 -11.55 20.50 -9.65
CA ARG A 423 -10.60 20.19 -8.58
C ARG A 423 -10.11 18.77 -8.72
N LYS A 424 -8.79 18.57 -8.60
CA LYS A 424 -8.16 17.26 -8.55
C LYS A 424 -8.03 16.81 -7.10
N GLU A 425 -8.31 15.54 -6.86
CA GLU A 425 -8.10 14.85 -5.59
C GLU A 425 -7.38 13.53 -5.85
N ILE A 426 -6.64 13.05 -4.85
CA ILE A 426 -6.01 11.74 -4.89
C ILE A 426 -6.84 10.82 -4.00
N ALA A 427 -7.36 9.73 -4.58
CA ALA A 427 -8.07 8.70 -3.85
C ALA A 427 -7.16 7.48 -3.65
N VAL A 428 -7.13 6.94 -2.43
CA VAL A 428 -6.35 5.76 -2.07
C VAL A 428 -7.22 4.74 -1.34
N ALA A 429 -7.29 3.51 -1.83
CA ALA A 429 -7.95 2.40 -1.13
C ALA A 429 -6.99 1.76 -0.12
N VAL A 430 -7.25 1.96 1.17
CA VAL A 430 -6.43 1.49 2.30
C VAL A 430 -7.09 0.27 2.93
N ILE A 431 -6.33 -0.79 3.15
CA ILE A 431 -6.73 -2.06 3.78
C ILE A 431 -6.09 -2.13 5.17
N GLY A 432 -6.91 -1.97 6.21
CA GLY A 432 -6.46 -2.05 7.60
C GLY A 432 -6.18 -3.49 8.06
N ALA A 433 -5.55 -3.62 9.23
CA ALA A 433 -5.12 -4.91 9.78
C ALA A 433 -6.25 -5.94 10.00
N ALA A 434 -7.50 -5.49 10.16
CA ALA A 434 -8.68 -6.34 10.31
C ALA A 434 -9.28 -6.82 8.96
N GLY A 435 -8.58 -6.59 7.84
CA GLY A 435 -9.09 -6.90 6.49
C GLY A 435 -10.28 -6.03 6.08
N ARG A 436 -10.46 -4.88 6.73
CA ARG A 436 -11.48 -3.87 6.40
C ARG A 436 -10.84 -2.77 5.57
N SER A 437 -11.58 -2.19 4.64
CA SER A 437 -11.06 -1.13 3.77
C SER A 437 -11.70 0.22 4.05
N SER A 438 -11.03 1.28 3.65
CA SER A 438 -11.56 2.64 3.58
C SER A 438 -10.85 3.37 2.44
N VAL A 439 -11.54 4.32 1.81
CA VAL A 439 -10.94 5.15 0.76
C VAL A 439 -10.62 6.51 1.33
N TRP A 440 -9.35 6.88 1.28
CA TRP A 440 -8.84 8.12 1.82
C TRP A 440 -8.58 9.10 0.67
N THR A 441 -8.92 10.36 0.86
CA THR A 441 -8.66 11.41 -0.13
C THR A 441 -7.58 12.36 0.33
N PHE A 442 -6.82 12.89 -0.61
CA PHE A 442 -5.77 13.88 -0.37
C PHE A 442 -5.83 14.99 -1.42
N GLU A 443 -5.35 16.17 -1.04
CA GLU A 443 -5.07 17.22 -2.00
C GLU A 443 -3.77 16.89 -2.75
N PRO A 444 -3.70 17.16 -4.07
CA PRO A 444 -2.48 17.11 -4.87
C PRO A 444 -1.25 17.76 -4.20
#